data_AF-A0A7C6SKV9-F1
#
_entry.id   AF-A0A7C6SKV9-F1
#
_cell.length_a   1.000
_cell.length_b   1.000
_cell.length_c   1.000
_cell.angle_alpha   90.00
_cell.angle_beta   90.00
_cell.angle_gamma   90.00
#
_symmetry.space_group_name_H-M   'P 1'
#
loop_
_entity.id
_entity.type
_entity.pdbx_description
1 polymer ?
#
loop_
_entity_poly.entity_id
_entity_poly.type
_entity_poly.pdbx_seq_one_letter_code
_entity_poly.pdbx_strand_id
1 'polypeptide(L)'
;MISKNIRRMISMVLVLLMTCQGIVFASTNDYKGHWAEDSIQSWIDKGYVKGYADGSFRPEADITRAEFISLVNRSFGFTEEAEVKYSDVADTHWAYSDFKRAAAAGYINGFEDGTLRPNNKISRQEMASIIARLLNLSAAKDSDAFLDLDDVDAIPEWSAGAVSALVDKGYIRLRDRNSFAPAVAATRAEIIDALNNSYLSGIKVIYNEAGTYTPGLVDGSVVVNAKDVILENATINGNLVISETVGEGNVTLKNVTVKGDTIVKGGGMNSIIIEDSNIRNLIIEKKDGKIRILAKGSTYVNNVYLQSGGKLETSDTEANNYGYVVIAENLSSDELITLIGNFESVEVRTGTNKIEVQGGTINNLVIAKTARNAKVTLAKSAKVKKAEINGVAASIDGKGEIKDADINADDSEIIKPTGETNTAPGVTPPKTSGTVTGTTGGSTGSSGGGSSTPSKVRVTGITITGEDSVVVGETLRLGVTV
;
A
#
# COMPACT_ATOMS: atom_id res chain seq x y z
N MET A 1 40.45 59.03 20.39
CA MET A 1 40.97 57.86 21.14
C MET A 1 39.81 56.95 21.48
N ILE A 2 39.70 55.79 20.82
CA ILE A 2 38.65 54.80 21.11
C ILE A 2 38.95 54.17 22.48
N SER A 3 37.95 54.08 23.37
CA SER A 3 38.14 53.60 24.74
C SER A 3 38.65 52.15 24.76
N LYS A 4 39.45 51.81 25.78
CA LYS A 4 40.08 50.49 25.94
C LYS A 4 39.05 49.35 25.96
N ASN A 5 37.81 49.65 26.37
CA ASN A 5 36.70 48.71 26.41
C ASN A 5 36.09 48.47 25.02
N ILE A 6 36.03 49.49 24.16
CA ILE A 6 35.56 49.34 22.78
C ILE A 6 36.57 48.54 21.93
N ARG A 7 37.88 48.70 22.17
CA ARG A 7 38.90 47.84 21.52
C ARG A 7 38.78 46.37 21.91
N ARG A 8 38.46 46.07 23.18
CA ARG A 8 38.21 44.68 23.63
C ARG A 8 36.92 44.10 23.03
N MET A 9 35.87 44.92 22.89
CA MET A 9 34.60 44.49 22.28
C MET A 9 34.75 44.23 20.77
N ILE A 10 35.50 45.08 20.05
CA ILE A 10 35.77 44.89 18.62
C ILE A 10 36.66 43.67 18.37
N SER A 11 37.66 43.41 19.22
CA SER A 11 38.48 42.19 19.10
C SER A 11 37.71 40.90 19.41
N MET A 12 36.72 40.92 20.32
CA MET A 12 35.87 39.74 20.57
C MET A 12 34.90 39.48 19.41
N VAL A 13 34.34 40.53 18.79
CA VAL A 13 33.46 40.38 17.62
C VAL A 13 34.24 39.92 16.38
N LEU A 14 35.49 40.36 16.22
CA LEU A 14 36.33 39.95 15.08
C LEU A 14 36.82 38.49 15.20
N VAL A 15 37.08 37.99 16.42
CA VAL A 15 37.44 36.59 16.66
C VAL A 15 36.23 35.66 16.53
N LEU A 16 35.02 36.13 16.90
CA LEU A 16 33.78 35.37 16.71
C LEU A 16 33.35 35.26 15.23
N LEU A 17 33.73 36.22 14.39
CA LEU A 17 33.49 36.18 12.94
C LEU A 17 34.48 35.28 12.18
N MET A 18 35.59 34.86 12.79
CA MET A 18 36.60 33.98 12.17
C MET A 18 36.36 32.47 12.42
N THR A 19 35.32 32.08 13.17
CA THR A 19 34.97 30.67 13.40
C THR A 19 33.79 30.18 12.57
N CYS A 20 33.25 30.97 11.65
CA CYS A 20 32.33 30.47 10.65
C CYS A 20 33.14 29.85 9.51
N GLN A 21 33.77 28.70 9.77
CA GLN A 21 33.98 27.76 8.68
C GLN A 21 32.59 27.37 8.22
N GLY A 22 32.15 27.93 7.09
CA GLY A 22 30.98 27.41 6.42
C GLY A 22 31.19 25.92 6.25
N ILE A 23 30.30 25.12 6.82
CA ILE A 23 30.22 23.71 6.45
C ILE A 23 29.83 23.75 4.99
N VAL A 24 30.82 23.62 4.10
CA VAL A 24 30.58 23.28 2.71
C VAL A 24 30.07 21.85 2.76
N PHE A 25 28.75 21.69 2.88
CA PHE A 25 28.12 20.43 2.52
C PHE A 25 28.43 20.25 1.04
N ALA A 26 29.42 19.41 0.74
CA ALA A 26 29.67 18.96 -0.62
C ALA A 26 28.34 18.43 -1.16
N SER A 27 27.98 18.89 -2.37
CA SER A 27 26.75 18.55 -3.07
C SER A 27 26.48 17.04 -2.99
N THR A 28 25.57 16.67 -2.10
CA THR A 28 25.00 15.34 -1.94
C THR A 28 24.15 15.03 -3.17
N ASN A 29 24.69 14.24 -4.10
CA ASN A 29 24.02 13.45 -5.15
C ASN A 29 25.09 12.91 -6.10
N ASP A 30 25.94 12.01 -5.60
CA ASP A 30 27.04 11.34 -6.33
C ASP A 30 26.57 10.40 -7.47
N TYR A 31 25.25 10.32 -7.70
CA TYR A 31 24.63 9.65 -8.83
C TYR A 31 24.21 10.61 -9.95
N LYS A 32 24.43 11.93 -9.83
CA LYS A 32 24.17 12.89 -10.92
C LYS A 32 25.14 12.69 -12.08
N GLY A 33 24.62 12.62 -13.29
CA GLY A 33 25.35 12.24 -14.51
C GLY A 33 25.65 10.75 -14.62
N HIS A 34 25.20 9.93 -13.66
CA HIS A 34 25.37 8.49 -13.68
C HIS A 34 24.37 7.84 -14.66
N TRP A 35 24.74 6.74 -15.31
CA TRP A 35 23.86 6.05 -16.25
C TRP A 35 22.55 5.54 -15.61
N ALA A 36 22.55 5.35 -14.29
CA ALA A 36 21.40 4.96 -13.48
C ALA A 36 20.73 6.14 -12.75
N GLU A 37 21.06 7.39 -13.08
CA GLU A 37 20.55 8.59 -12.37
C GLU A 37 19.03 8.59 -12.26
N ASP A 38 18.32 8.41 -13.38
CA ASP A 38 16.86 8.44 -13.42
C ASP A 38 16.23 7.33 -12.57
N SER A 39 16.76 6.10 -12.70
CA SER A 39 16.33 4.94 -11.90
C SER A 39 16.53 5.19 -10.41
N ILE A 40 17.71 5.71 -10.02
CA ILE A 40 18.06 6.02 -8.64
C ILE A 40 17.16 7.13 -8.09
N GLN A 41 17.00 8.24 -8.80
CA GLN A 41 16.18 9.37 -8.38
C GLN A 41 14.72 8.92 -8.17
N SER A 42 14.16 8.16 -9.13
CA SER A 42 12.79 7.63 -9.01
C SER A 42 12.60 6.76 -7.76
N TRP A 43 13.59 5.92 -7.43
CA TRP A 43 13.53 5.05 -6.26
C TRP A 43 13.72 5.82 -4.95
N ILE A 44 14.49 6.90 -4.94
CA ILE A 44 14.60 7.82 -3.81
C ILE A 44 13.26 8.51 -3.56
N ASP A 45 12.63 9.04 -4.62
CA ASP A 45 11.37 9.79 -4.54
C ASP A 45 10.22 8.89 -4.03
N LYS A 46 10.21 7.62 -4.45
CA LYS A 46 9.26 6.59 -3.96
C LYS A 46 9.60 6.07 -2.56
N GLY A 47 10.73 6.45 -1.98
CA GLY A 47 11.21 5.99 -0.68
C GLY A 47 11.69 4.53 -0.66
N TYR A 48 11.88 3.90 -1.81
CA TYR A 48 12.34 2.51 -1.95
C TYR A 48 13.81 2.35 -1.57
N VAL A 49 14.62 3.36 -1.86
CA VAL A 49 16.03 3.41 -1.49
C VAL A 49 16.35 4.72 -0.78
N LYS A 50 17.32 4.67 0.12
CA LYS A 50 17.86 5.85 0.79
C LYS A 50 19.36 5.91 0.56
N GLY A 51 19.91 7.13 0.55
CA GLY A 51 21.35 7.36 0.64
C GLY A 51 21.89 7.06 2.04
N TYR A 52 23.20 7.17 2.19
CA TYR A 52 23.90 7.01 3.45
C TYR A 52 23.81 8.29 4.30
N ALA A 53 24.11 8.16 5.60
CA ALA A 53 24.04 9.26 6.56
C ALA A 53 25.00 10.43 6.25
N ASP A 54 26.06 10.16 5.48
CA ASP A 54 27.01 11.17 4.99
C ASP A 54 26.50 11.93 3.75
N GLY A 55 25.29 11.62 3.27
CA GLY A 55 24.67 12.24 2.11
C GLY A 55 25.10 11.66 0.76
N SER A 56 25.94 10.62 0.74
CA SER A 56 26.28 9.88 -0.48
C SER A 56 25.23 8.82 -0.82
N PHE A 57 25.09 8.47 -2.10
CA PHE A 57 24.30 7.33 -2.56
C PHE A 57 25.15 6.10 -2.84
N ARG A 58 26.38 6.31 -3.34
CA ARG A 58 27.38 5.29 -3.71
C ARG A 58 26.84 4.31 -4.76
N PRO A 59 26.54 4.77 -5.99
CA PRO A 59 25.97 3.92 -7.04
C PRO A 59 26.86 2.71 -7.39
N GLU A 60 28.19 2.89 -7.33
CA GLU A 60 29.18 1.86 -7.67
C GLU A 60 29.59 0.97 -6.48
N ALA A 61 28.96 1.12 -5.31
CA ALA A 61 29.27 0.27 -4.17
C ALA A 61 28.60 -1.10 -4.32
N ASP A 62 29.36 -2.17 -4.11
CA ASP A 62 28.82 -3.52 -3.97
C ASP A 62 27.93 -3.59 -2.71
N ILE A 63 26.77 -4.22 -2.83
CA ILE A 63 25.87 -4.42 -1.68
C ILE A 63 25.80 -5.89 -1.27
N THR A 64 25.45 -6.10 -0.01
CA THR A 64 25.23 -7.41 0.56
C THR A 64 23.92 -8.03 0.09
N ARG A 65 23.84 -9.35 0.17
CA ARG A 65 22.60 -10.08 -0.11
C ARG A 65 21.45 -9.64 0.81
N ALA A 66 21.72 -9.30 2.07
CA ALA A 66 20.72 -8.75 2.99
C ALA A 66 20.20 -7.38 2.53
N GLU A 67 21.10 -6.46 2.14
CA GLU A 67 20.70 -5.16 1.60
C GLU A 67 19.85 -5.28 0.33
N PHE A 68 20.20 -6.22 -0.56
CA PHE A 68 19.41 -6.51 -1.74
C PHE A 68 17.99 -7.00 -1.40
N ILE A 69 17.85 -7.96 -0.48
CA ILE A 69 16.54 -8.47 -0.04
C ILE A 69 15.69 -7.35 0.57
N SER A 70 16.27 -6.50 1.42
CA SER A 70 15.57 -5.35 1.99
C SER A 70 15.10 -4.35 0.91
N LEU A 71 15.88 -4.15 -0.16
CA LEU A 71 15.47 -3.33 -1.30
C LEU A 71 14.30 -3.94 -2.06
N VAL A 72 14.33 -5.26 -2.31
CA VAL A 72 13.23 -5.99 -2.96
C VAL A 72 11.95 -5.86 -2.14
N ASN A 73 11.99 -6.15 -0.83
CA ASN A 73 10.80 -6.03 0.02
C ASN A 73 10.22 -4.62 0.02
N ARG A 74 11.06 -3.59 0.09
CA ARG A 74 10.58 -2.20 0.11
C ARG A 74 9.98 -1.78 -1.24
N SER A 75 10.59 -2.19 -2.35
CA SER A 75 10.14 -1.81 -3.70
C SER A 75 8.91 -2.59 -4.18
N PHE A 76 8.73 -3.84 -3.74
CA PHE A 76 7.59 -4.69 -4.10
C PHE A 76 6.49 -4.74 -3.02
N GLY A 77 6.68 -4.06 -1.89
CA GLY A 77 5.66 -3.90 -0.85
C GLY A 77 5.33 -5.18 -0.09
N PHE A 78 6.27 -6.11 0.04
CA PHE A 78 6.03 -7.36 0.78
C PHE A 78 5.95 -7.11 2.28
N THR A 79 4.84 -7.54 2.90
CA THR A 79 4.57 -7.36 4.33
C THR A 79 4.39 -8.67 5.09
N GLU A 80 3.87 -9.71 4.42
CA GLU A 80 3.63 -11.03 5.01
C GLU A 80 4.95 -11.70 5.44
N GLU A 81 4.95 -12.40 6.57
CA GLU A 81 6.14 -13.06 7.12
C GLU A 81 5.92 -14.57 7.24
N ALA A 82 6.92 -15.36 6.86
CA ALA A 82 6.97 -16.81 7.07
C ALA A 82 8.14 -17.18 7.98
N GLU A 83 8.08 -18.33 8.65
CA GLU A 83 9.23 -18.84 9.40
C GLU A 83 10.41 -19.14 8.46
N VAL A 84 11.60 -18.74 8.88
CA VAL A 84 12.86 -19.05 8.19
C VAL A 84 13.83 -19.69 9.17
N LYS A 85 14.56 -20.70 8.70
CA LYS A 85 15.61 -21.39 9.46
C LYS A 85 16.83 -21.56 8.57
N TYR A 86 17.70 -20.56 8.57
CA TYR A 86 19.01 -20.62 7.95
C TYR A 86 20.08 -20.70 9.04
N SER A 87 21.09 -21.55 8.85
CA SER A 87 22.11 -21.83 9.88
C SER A 87 23.01 -20.64 10.22
N ASP A 88 23.09 -19.65 9.33
CA ASP A 88 23.93 -18.46 9.44
C ASP A 88 23.12 -17.16 9.67
N VAL A 89 21.84 -17.29 10.01
CA VAL A 89 20.94 -16.15 10.26
C VAL A 89 20.43 -16.20 11.70
N ALA A 90 20.90 -15.27 12.52
CA ALA A 90 20.33 -15.05 13.85
C ALA A 90 19.02 -14.24 13.77
N ASP A 91 18.10 -14.48 14.70
CA ASP A 91 16.85 -13.72 14.87
C ASP A 91 17.07 -12.23 15.18
N THR A 92 18.23 -11.92 15.77
CA THR A 92 18.71 -10.56 16.06
C THR A 92 19.32 -9.85 14.86
N HIS A 93 19.45 -10.51 13.70
CA HIS A 93 19.99 -9.88 12.50
C HIS A 93 19.07 -8.73 12.05
N TRP A 94 19.64 -7.58 11.68
CA TRP A 94 18.86 -6.38 11.34
C TRP A 94 17.86 -6.60 10.19
N ALA A 95 18.20 -7.49 9.24
CA ALA A 95 17.36 -7.88 8.11
C ALA A 95 16.50 -9.14 8.37
N TYR A 96 16.39 -9.61 9.62
CA TYR A 96 15.70 -10.88 9.92
C TYR A 96 14.23 -10.89 9.45
N SER A 97 13.49 -9.81 9.71
CA SER A 97 12.13 -9.64 9.19
C SER A 97 12.08 -9.61 7.66
N ASP A 98 13.10 -9.05 7.01
CA ASP A 98 13.15 -9.03 5.54
C ASP A 98 13.34 -10.45 4.98
N PHE A 99 14.08 -11.31 5.65
CA PHE A 99 14.21 -12.71 5.25
C PHE A 99 12.90 -13.48 5.38
N LYS A 100 12.14 -13.24 6.46
CA LYS A 100 10.81 -13.82 6.65
C LYS A 100 9.84 -13.40 5.54
N ARG A 101 9.87 -12.12 5.14
CA ARG A 101 9.07 -11.60 4.03
C ARG A 101 9.46 -12.18 2.69
N ALA A 102 10.76 -12.28 2.47
CA ALA A 102 11.30 -12.86 1.26
C ALA A 102 10.93 -14.33 1.08
N ALA A 103 10.93 -15.09 2.18
CA ALA A 103 10.49 -16.48 2.18
C ALA A 103 8.98 -16.61 1.98
N ALA A 104 8.17 -15.77 2.63
CA ALA A 104 6.72 -15.73 2.42
C ALA A 104 6.35 -15.42 0.95
N ALA A 105 7.10 -14.49 0.34
CA ALA A 105 6.94 -14.13 -1.07
C ALA A 105 7.58 -15.14 -2.05
N GLY A 106 8.27 -16.17 -1.55
CA GLY A 106 8.79 -17.28 -2.35
C GLY A 106 10.00 -16.95 -3.25
N TYR A 107 10.65 -15.80 -3.06
CA TYR A 107 11.76 -15.39 -3.94
C TYR A 107 13.16 -15.72 -3.40
N ILE A 108 13.26 -16.27 -2.18
CA ILE A 108 14.50 -16.82 -1.62
C ILE A 108 14.33 -18.28 -1.17
N ASN A 109 15.36 -19.11 -1.41
CA ASN A 109 15.42 -20.50 -0.96
C ASN A 109 16.65 -20.81 -0.10
N GLY A 110 17.60 -19.87 0.04
CA GLY A 110 18.92 -20.16 0.61
C GLY A 110 19.81 -21.00 -0.32
N PHE A 111 20.92 -21.48 0.22
CA PHE A 111 21.86 -22.39 -0.44
C PHE A 111 21.63 -23.84 0.03
N GLU A 112 22.16 -24.81 -0.72
CA GLU A 112 22.00 -26.25 -0.43
C GLU A 112 22.58 -26.65 0.94
N ASP A 113 23.55 -25.90 1.46
CA ASP A 113 24.15 -26.09 2.79
C ASP A 113 23.29 -25.53 3.94
N GLY A 114 22.09 -25.02 3.65
CA GLY A 114 21.17 -24.45 4.63
C GLY A 114 21.51 -23.02 5.06
N THR A 115 22.44 -22.35 4.37
CA THR A 115 22.80 -20.95 4.64
C THR A 115 22.01 -19.96 3.77
N LEU A 116 21.96 -18.69 4.19
CA LEU A 116 21.47 -17.58 3.37
C LEU A 116 22.61 -16.66 2.89
N ARG A 117 23.74 -16.66 3.59
CA ARG A 117 24.93 -15.81 3.36
C ARG A 117 24.59 -14.31 3.31
N PRO A 118 23.90 -13.77 4.34
CA PRO A 118 23.30 -12.43 4.27
C PRO A 118 24.32 -11.30 4.14
N ASN A 119 25.53 -11.46 4.69
CA ASN A 119 26.57 -10.44 4.70
C ASN A 119 27.54 -10.53 3.52
N ASN A 120 27.43 -11.57 2.68
CA ASN A 120 28.25 -11.67 1.47
C ASN A 120 27.74 -10.67 0.43
N LYS A 121 28.67 -10.13 -0.37
CA LYS A 121 28.31 -9.35 -1.57
C LYS A 121 27.56 -10.25 -2.53
N ILE A 122 26.44 -9.77 -3.04
CA ILE A 122 25.64 -10.55 -3.97
C ILE A 122 26.28 -10.49 -5.36
N SER A 123 26.48 -11.65 -5.98
CA SER A 123 26.96 -11.73 -7.37
C SER A 123 25.85 -11.46 -8.37
N ARG A 124 26.20 -11.07 -9.59
CA ARG A 124 25.24 -10.81 -10.68
C ARG A 124 24.38 -12.02 -11.02
N GLN A 125 24.95 -13.24 -11.01
CA GLN A 125 24.19 -14.48 -11.23
C GLN A 125 23.20 -14.80 -10.08
N GLU A 126 23.55 -14.49 -8.83
CA GLU A 126 22.66 -14.67 -7.68
C GLU A 126 21.52 -13.64 -7.69
N MET A 127 21.84 -12.38 -8.03
CA MET A 127 20.85 -11.32 -8.26
C MET A 127 19.85 -11.77 -9.33
N ALA A 128 20.32 -12.22 -10.49
CA ALA A 128 19.45 -12.69 -11.57
C ALA A 128 18.55 -13.84 -11.13
N SER A 129 19.10 -14.80 -10.39
CA SER A 129 18.35 -15.94 -9.87
C SER A 129 17.27 -15.55 -8.86
N ILE A 130 17.47 -14.51 -8.06
CA ILE A 130 16.43 -13.99 -7.17
C ILE A 130 15.37 -13.23 -7.96
N ILE A 131 15.76 -12.33 -8.87
CA ILE A 131 14.83 -11.54 -9.68
C ILE A 131 13.95 -12.46 -10.54
N ALA A 132 14.53 -13.50 -11.14
CA ALA A 132 13.77 -14.48 -11.91
C ALA A 132 12.72 -15.19 -11.05
N ARG A 133 13.04 -15.60 -9.82
CA ARG A 133 12.06 -16.20 -8.89
C ARG A 133 11.00 -15.21 -8.45
N LEU A 134 11.41 -13.99 -8.08
CA LEU A 134 10.53 -12.89 -7.71
C LEU A 134 9.47 -12.62 -8.77
N LEU A 135 9.88 -12.68 -10.04
CA LEU A 135 9.02 -12.43 -11.19
C LEU A 135 8.42 -13.70 -11.80
N ASN A 136 8.65 -14.87 -11.19
CA ASN A 136 8.25 -16.19 -11.69
C ASN A 136 8.61 -16.41 -13.17
N LEU A 137 9.81 -15.97 -13.57
CA LEU A 137 10.31 -16.14 -14.92
C LEU A 137 10.75 -17.58 -15.12
N SER A 138 10.22 -18.20 -16.17
CA SER A 138 10.68 -19.48 -16.69
C SER A 138 11.26 -19.22 -18.07
N ALA A 139 12.54 -19.54 -18.26
CA ALA A 139 13.18 -19.46 -19.57
C ALA A 139 14.10 -20.67 -19.76
N ALA A 140 14.08 -21.20 -20.97
CA ALA A 140 15.08 -22.13 -21.44
C ALA A 140 16.41 -21.38 -21.70
N LYS A 141 17.52 -22.12 -21.67
CA LYS A 141 18.89 -21.59 -21.81
C LYS A 141 19.31 -21.46 -23.28
N ASP A 142 18.37 -21.09 -24.13
CA ASP A 142 18.46 -21.20 -25.59
C ASP A 142 18.06 -19.90 -26.31
N SER A 143 17.86 -18.80 -25.58
CA SER A 143 17.63 -17.50 -26.23
C SER A 143 18.89 -17.04 -26.95
N ASP A 144 18.75 -16.50 -28.17
CA ASP A 144 19.88 -16.00 -28.97
C ASP A 144 20.69 -14.97 -28.18
N ALA A 145 20.03 -14.06 -27.46
CA ALA A 145 20.68 -13.04 -26.63
C ALA A 145 21.52 -13.64 -25.48
N PHE A 146 21.13 -14.79 -24.92
CA PHE A 146 21.91 -15.50 -23.92
C PHE A 146 23.10 -16.24 -24.54
N LEU A 147 22.89 -16.86 -25.70
CA LEU A 147 23.93 -17.61 -26.42
C LEU A 147 25.01 -16.69 -27.01
N ASP A 148 24.66 -15.42 -27.27
CA ASP A 148 25.57 -14.39 -27.78
C ASP A 148 26.43 -13.71 -26.67
N LEU A 149 26.30 -14.14 -25.40
CA LEU A 149 27.11 -13.59 -24.31
C LEU A 149 28.58 -14.05 -24.43
N ASP A 150 29.51 -13.10 -24.28
CA ASP A 150 30.95 -13.34 -24.39
C ASP A 150 31.47 -14.33 -23.34
N ASP A 151 30.77 -14.43 -22.20
CA ASP A 151 31.12 -15.25 -21.04
C ASP A 151 29.99 -16.24 -20.68
N VAL A 152 29.21 -16.68 -21.66
CA VAL A 152 28.13 -17.66 -21.48
C VAL A 152 28.61 -18.94 -20.77
N ASP A 153 29.82 -19.41 -21.10
CA ASP A 153 30.43 -20.61 -20.52
C ASP A 153 30.81 -20.44 -19.04
N ALA A 154 30.93 -19.21 -18.55
CA ALA A 154 31.20 -18.92 -17.14
C ALA A 154 29.92 -18.91 -16.28
N ILE A 155 28.74 -19.02 -16.90
CA ILE A 155 27.45 -19.00 -16.21
C ILE A 155 27.12 -20.43 -15.76
N PRO A 156 27.01 -20.69 -14.45
CA PRO A 156 26.73 -22.03 -13.96
C PRO A 156 25.28 -22.44 -14.25
N GLU A 157 25.06 -23.73 -14.50
CA GLU A 157 23.78 -24.31 -14.92
C GLU A 157 22.60 -23.89 -14.03
N TRP A 158 22.80 -23.83 -12.70
CA TRP A 158 21.75 -23.47 -11.75
C TRP A 158 21.23 -22.03 -11.91
N SER A 159 22.01 -21.14 -12.54
CA SER A 159 21.68 -19.75 -12.80
C SER A 159 21.36 -19.47 -14.27
N ALA A 160 21.72 -20.37 -15.18
CA ALA A 160 21.66 -20.15 -16.62
C ALA A 160 20.26 -19.76 -17.12
N GLY A 161 19.21 -20.46 -16.66
CA GLY A 161 17.83 -20.11 -17.02
C GLY A 161 17.40 -18.73 -16.51
N ALA A 162 17.83 -18.34 -15.32
CA ALA A 162 17.54 -17.02 -14.75
C ALA A 162 18.30 -15.91 -15.48
N VAL A 163 19.58 -16.14 -15.80
CA VAL A 163 20.38 -15.20 -16.58
C VAL A 163 19.80 -15.04 -17.99
N SER A 164 19.49 -16.15 -18.67
CA SER A 164 18.81 -16.15 -19.97
C SER A 164 17.54 -15.31 -19.93
N ALA A 165 16.66 -15.53 -18.94
CA ALA A 165 15.42 -14.78 -18.80
C ALA A 165 15.66 -13.26 -18.66
N LEU A 166 16.60 -12.84 -17.80
CA LEU A 166 16.83 -11.42 -17.57
C LEU A 166 17.51 -10.73 -18.75
N VAL A 167 18.40 -11.44 -19.46
CA VAL A 167 19.08 -10.93 -20.65
C VAL A 167 18.10 -10.83 -21.82
N ASP A 168 17.32 -11.87 -22.11
CA ASP A 168 16.28 -11.88 -23.15
C ASP A 168 15.26 -10.75 -22.96
N LYS A 169 14.84 -10.52 -21.71
CA LYS A 169 13.88 -9.46 -21.38
C LYS A 169 14.50 -8.07 -21.30
N GLY A 170 15.82 -7.94 -21.40
CA GLY A 170 16.54 -6.67 -21.22
C GLY A 170 16.42 -6.12 -19.80
N TYR A 171 16.12 -6.95 -18.80
CA TYR A 171 15.96 -6.52 -17.41
C TYR A 171 17.30 -6.24 -16.76
N ILE A 172 18.37 -6.92 -17.20
CA ILE A 172 19.71 -6.68 -16.70
C ILE A 172 20.58 -6.06 -17.78
N ARG A 173 21.26 -4.97 -17.44
CA ARG A 173 22.28 -4.38 -18.30
C ARG A 173 23.50 -5.29 -18.35
N LEU A 174 23.97 -5.62 -19.55
CA LEU A 174 25.26 -6.29 -19.76
C LEU A 174 26.41 -5.31 -19.48
N ARG A 175 27.53 -5.85 -19.01
CA ARG A 175 28.81 -5.13 -18.94
C ARG A 175 29.51 -5.25 -20.29
N ASP A 176 30.49 -4.38 -20.50
CA ASP A 176 31.22 -4.26 -21.78
C ASP A 176 30.27 -4.40 -22.98
N ARG A 177 30.70 -5.00 -24.10
CA ARG A 177 29.80 -5.12 -25.25
C ARG A 177 28.77 -6.23 -25.06
N ASN A 178 29.18 -7.44 -24.63
CA ASN A 178 28.32 -8.62 -24.50
C ASN A 178 28.65 -9.48 -23.25
N SER A 179 29.30 -8.93 -22.21
CA SER A 179 29.67 -9.73 -21.01
C SER A 179 28.63 -9.61 -19.90
N PHE A 180 28.20 -10.75 -19.34
CA PHE A 180 27.30 -10.77 -18.19
C PHE A 180 28.05 -10.64 -16.85
N ALA A 181 29.30 -11.09 -16.77
CA ALA A 181 30.16 -11.12 -15.59
C ALA A 181 29.53 -11.86 -14.38
N PRO A 182 29.21 -13.17 -14.49
CA PRO A 182 28.30 -13.87 -13.58
C PRO A 182 28.73 -13.88 -12.12
N ALA A 183 30.02 -14.12 -11.86
CA ALA A 183 30.56 -14.23 -10.50
C ALA A 183 30.91 -12.88 -9.86
N VAL A 184 30.84 -11.77 -10.61
CA VAL A 184 31.24 -10.45 -10.08
C VAL A 184 30.12 -9.91 -9.19
N ALA A 185 30.50 -9.22 -8.12
CA ALA A 185 29.56 -8.51 -7.25
C ALA A 185 28.75 -7.49 -8.05
N ALA A 186 27.45 -7.44 -7.77
CA ALA A 186 26.54 -6.46 -8.36
C ALA A 186 26.62 -5.14 -7.58
N THR A 187 26.75 -4.04 -8.31
CA THR A 187 26.75 -2.71 -7.69
C THR A 187 25.33 -2.29 -7.30
N ARG A 188 25.25 -1.33 -6.39
CA ARG A 188 23.97 -0.75 -5.96
C ARG A 188 23.16 -0.21 -7.15
N ALA A 189 23.83 0.44 -8.11
CA ALA A 189 23.19 0.94 -9.33
C ALA A 189 22.72 -0.19 -10.25
N GLU A 190 23.52 -1.25 -10.44
CA GLU A 190 23.11 -2.42 -11.24
C GLU A 190 21.87 -3.09 -10.67
N ILE A 191 21.78 -3.21 -9.35
CA ILE A 191 20.61 -3.78 -8.68
C ILE A 191 19.38 -2.91 -8.83
N ILE A 192 19.51 -1.60 -8.63
CA ILE A 192 18.39 -0.67 -8.76
C ILE A 192 17.94 -0.63 -10.20
N ASP A 193 18.86 -0.55 -11.16
CA ASP A 193 18.51 -0.57 -12.56
C ASP A 193 17.88 -1.90 -12.96
N ALA A 194 18.40 -3.04 -12.51
CA ALA A 194 17.81 -4.34 -12.81
C ALA A 194 16.41 -4.50 -12.22
N LEU A 195 16.19 -4.08 -10.97
CA LEU A 195 14.86 -4.10 -10.35
C LEU A 195 13.93 -3.05 -10.96
N ASN A 196 14.45 -1.87 -11.31
CA ASN A 196 13.72 -0.82 -11.99
C ASN A 196 13.29 -1.29 -13.38
N ASN A 197 14.17 -1.89 -14.16
CA ASN A 197 13.86 -2.49 -15.46
C ASN A 197 12.95 -3.70 -15.28
N SER A 198 13.10 -4.52 -14.23
CA SER A 198 12.16 -5.60 -13.92
C SER A 198 10.75 -5.06 -13.60
N TYR A 199 10.68 -3.90 -12.95
CA TYR A 199 9.44 -3.21 -12.56
C TYR A 199 8.84 -2.38 -13.71
N LEU A 200 9.67 -1.79 -14.57
CA LEU A 200 9.32 -0.85 -15.65
C LEU A 200 9.35 -1.46 -17.06
N SER A 201 10.09 -2.53 -17.33
CA SER A 201 10.06 -3.25 -18.63
C SER A 201 8.83 -4.17 -18.76
N GLY A 202 8.01 -4.20 -17.71
CA GLY A 202 6.59 -4.47 -17.85
C GLY A 202 5.95 -3.51 -18.84
N ILE A 203 6.33 -2.22 -18.90
CA ILE A 203 5.68 -1.22 -19.77
C ILE A 203 5.87 -1.59 -21.24
N LYS A 204 4.87 -2.26 -21.82
CA LYS A 204 4.82 -2.65 -23.24
C LYS A 204 4.26 -1.55 -24.10
N VAL A 205 3.41 -0.69 -23.53
CA VAL A 205 2.69 0.32 -24.28
C VAL A 205 2.69 1.63 -23.50
N ILE A 206 3.04 2.71 -24.19
CA ILE A 206 2.96 4.08 -23.67
C ILE A 206 2.07 4.88 -24.61
N TYR A 207 1.02 5.48 -24.08
CA TYR A 207 0.13 6.38 -24.80
C TYR A 207 0.50 7.83 -24.47
N ASN A 208 1.25 8.47 -25.37
CA ASN A 208 1.75 9.84 -25.24
C ASN A 208 0.91 10.88 -26.00
N GLU A 209 -0.17 10.44 -26.67
CA GLU A 209 -1.07 11.32 -27.42
C GLU A 209 -2.52 11.01 -27.05
N ALA A 210 -3.39 12.01 -27.20
CA ALA A 210 -4.84 11.82 -27.03
C ALA A 210 -5.38 10.88 -28.12
N GLY A 211 -6.36 10.06 -27.77
CA GLY A 211 -6.96 9.14 -28.75
C GLY A 211 -7.57 7.90 -28.11
N THR A 212 -8.21 7.09 -28.96
CA THR A 212 -8.79 5.80 -28.57
C THR A 212 -7.87 4.67 -29.01
N TYR A 213 -7.55 3.77 -28.09
CA TYR A 213 -6.62 2.67 -28.28
C TYR A 213 -7.26 1.34 -27.90
N THR A 214 -7.10 0.32 -28.75
CA THR A 214 -7.65 -1.03 -28.56
C THR A 214 -6.56 -2.10 -28.67
N PRO A 215 -5.64 -2.22 -27.69
CA PRO A 215 -4.47 -3.08 -27.83
C PRO A 215 -4.77 -4.58 -27.72
N GLY A 216 -5.97 -4.98 -27.27
CA GLY A 216 -6.26 -6.37 -26.98
C GLY A 216 -5.45 -6.87 -25.78
N LEU A 217 -4.69 -7.95 -25.92
CA LEU A 217 -3.82 -8.46 -24.87
C LEU A 217 -2.50 -7.67 -24.82
N VAL A 218 -2.21 -7.07 -23.66
CA VAL A 218 -0.92 -6.48 -23.34
C VAL A 218 -0.23 -7.39 -22.32
N ASP A 219 0.80 -8.11 -22.76
CA ASP A 219 1.61 -8.96 -21.89
C ASP A 219 2.69 -8.14 -21.16
N GLY A 220 2.21 -7.30 -20.26
CA GLY A 220 2.97 -6.38 -19.43
C GLY A 220 2.12 -5.18 -19.01
N SER A 221 2.78 -4.14 -18.52
CA SER A 221 2.24 -2.88 -18.08
C SER A 221 1.96 -1.89 -19.22
N VAL A 222 1.11 -0.91 -18.95
CA VAL A 222 0.73 0.19 -19.83
C VAL A 222 0.93 1.50 -19.08
N VAL A 223 1.40 2.54 -19.77
CA VAL A 223 1.46 3.91 -19.24
C VAL A 223 0.62 4.83 -20.11
N VAL A 224 -0.18 5.68 -19.46
CA VAL A 224 -0.92 6.77 -20.09
C VAL A 224 -0.27 8.08 -19.64
N ASN A 225 0.29 8.81 -20.59
CA ASN A 225 0.97 10.10 -20.38
C ASN A 225 0.22 11.28 -21.01
N ALA A 226 -0.75 11.02 -21.89
CA ALA A 226 -1.56 12.06 -22.48
C ALA A 226 -2.94 12.16 -21.84
N LYS A 227 -3.45 13.39 -21.81
CA LYS A 227 -4.87 13.67 -21.61
C LYS A 227 -5.71 13.12 -22.75
N ASP A 228 -6.98 12.88 -22.45
CA ASP A 228 -8.02 12.46 -23.39
C ASP A 228 -7.70 11.13 -24.08
N VAL A 229 -7.05 10.23 -23.34
CA VAL A 229 -6.80 8.83 -23.74
C VAL A 229 -7.98 7.96 -23.36
N ILE A 230 -8.48 7.18 -24.32
CA ILE A 230 -9.50 6.16 -24.13
C ILE A 230 -8.87 4.80 -24.42
N LEU A 231 -8.77 3.95 -23.41
CA LEU A 231 -8.31 2.58 -23.56
C LEU A 231 -9.51 1.63 -23.60
N GLU A 232 -9.68 0.91 -24.70
CA GLU A 232 -10.82 0.05 -24.96
C GLU A 232 -10.40 -1.41 -25.20
N ASN A 233 -11.21 -2.36 -24.70
CA ASN A 233 -11.07 -3.79 -25.01
C ASN A 233 -9.66 -4.35 -24.73
N ALA A 234 -9.06 -3.95 -23.59
CA ALA A 234 -7.69 -4.31 -23.25
C ALA A 234 -7.64 -5.31 -22.08
N THR A 235 -6.77 -6.32 -22.17
CA THR A 235 -6.36 -7.14 -21.03
C THR A 235 -4.89 -6.87 -20.74
N ILE A 236 -4.60 -6.25 -19.62
CA ILE A 236 -3.25 -5.87 -19.19
C ILE A 236 -2.78 -6.89 -18.15
N ASN A 237 -1.78 -7.70 -18.47
CA ASN A 237 -1.21 -8.67 -17.53
C ASN A 237 -0.33 -8.00 -16.45
N GLY A 238 0.22 -6.81 -16.73
CA GLY A 238 0.99 -6.00 -15.78
C GLY A 238 0.19 -4.84 -15.17
N ASN A 239 0.89 -3.75 -14.86
CA ASN A 239 0.31 -2.56 -14.22
C ASN A 239 -0.23 -1.56 -15.25
N LEU A 240 -1.20 -0.74 -14.86
CA LEU A 240 -1.63 0.41 -15.63
C LEU A 240 -1.27 1.69 -14.86
N VAL A 241 -0.44 2.56 -15.44
CA VAL A 241 -0.07 3.82 -14.81
C VAL A 241 -0.70 4.98 -15.58
N ILE A 242 -1.56 5.75 -14.91
CA ILE A 242 -2.05 7.04 -15.39
C ILE A 242 -1.14 8.09 -14.76
N SER A 243 -0.14 8.55 -15.50
CA SER A 243 0.97 9.31 -14.93
C SER A 243 0.59 10.76 -14.63
N GLU A 244 1.45 11.45 -13.88
CA GLU A 244 1.29 12.87 -13.54
C GLU A 244 1.22 13.77 -14.78
N THR A 245 1.79 13.34 -15.90
CA THR A 245 1.82 14.11 -17.16
C THR A 245 0.44 14.29 -17.79
N VAL A 246 -0.53 13.45 -17.42
CA VAL A 246 -1.95 13.64 -17.77
C VAL A 246 -2.49 14.96 -17.18
N GLY A 247 -1.91 15.46 -16.08
CA GLY A 247 -2.30 16.70 -15.43
C GLY A 247 -3.75 16.64 -14.94
N GLU A 248 -4.57 17.61 -15.36
CA GLU A 248 -6.01 17.65 -15.07
C GLU A 248 -6.88 16.98 -16.17
N GLY A 249 -6.23 16.31 -17.13
CA GLY A 249 -6.87 15.71 -18.30
C GLY A 249 -7.73 14.48 -18.00
N ASN A 250 -8.47 14.01 -19.00
CA ASN A 250 -9.34 12.84 -18.87
C ASN A 250 -8.63 11.56 -19.30
N VAL A 251 -8.96 10.44 -18.65
CA VAL A 251 -8.64 9.10 -19.14
C VAL A 251 -9.87 8.24 -18.97
N THR A 252 -10.19 7.42 -19.98
CA THR A 252 -11.31 6.48 -19.91
C THR A 252 -10.80 5.06 -20.13
N LEU A 253 -11.15 4.15 -19.23
CA LEU A 253 -10.94 2.71 -19.38
C LEU A 253 -12.30 2.08 -19.66
N LYS A 254 -12.45 1.42 -20.80
CA LYS A 254 -13.71 0.81 -21.23
C LYS A 254 -13.52 -0.64 -21.64
N ASN A 255 -14.21 -1.57 -20.97
CA ASN A 255 -13.99 -3.00 -21.16
C ASN A 255 -12.50 -3.38 -21.01
N VAL A 256 -11.87 -2.89 -19.94
CA VAL A 256 -10.46 -3.12 -19.63
C VAL A 256 -10.34 -4.05 -18.42
N THR A 257 -9.46 -5.04 -18.51
CA THR A 257 -9.05 -5.86 -17.36
C THR A 257 -7.60 -5.57 -17.02
N VAL A 258 -7.31 -5.15 -15.79
CA VAL A 258 -5.94 -4.97 -15.30
C VAL A 258 -5.66 -6.00 -14.21
N LYS A 259 -4.74 -6.93 -14.49
CA LYS A 259 -4.34 -7.98 -13.54
C LYS A 259 -3.35 -7.48 -12.50
N GLY A 260 -2.48 -6.53 -12.85
CA GLY A 260 -1.59 -5.85 -11.92
C GLY A 260 -2.29 -4.72 -11.16
N ASP A 261 -1.51 -3.69 -10.82
CA ASP A 261 -2.01 -2.50 -10.14
C ASP A 261 -2.36 -1.41 -11.15
N THR A 262 -3.46 -0.70 -10.92
CA THR A 262 -3.78 0.55 -11.61
C THR A 262 -3.36 1.71 -10.71
N ILE A 263 -2.34 2.46 -11.11
CA ILE A 263 -1.76 3.57 -10.35
C ILE A 263 -2.16 4.89 -11.02
N VAL A 264 -2.88 5.74 -10.29
CA VAL A 264 -3.43 6.99 -10.80
C VAL A 264 -2.76 8.18 -10.13
N LYS A 265 -1.93 8.89 -10.89
CA LYS A 265 -1.17 10.07 -10.44
C LYS A 265 -1.61 11.35 -11.15
N GLY A 266 -2.24 11.22 -12.32
CA GLY A 266 -2.86 12.32 -13.06
C GLY A 266 -4.38 12.15 -13.19
N GLY A 267 -5.05 13.21 -13.61
CA GLY A 267 -6.51 13.32 -13.70
C GLY A 267 -7.05 14.45 -12.83
N GLY A 268 -8.02 15.22 -13.32
CA GLY A 268 -8.73 16.25 -12.54
C GLY A 268 -10.05 15.80 -11.90
N MET A 269 -10.78 16.76 -11.33
CA MET A 269 -12.05 16.56 -10.60
C MET A 269 -13.23 16.00 -11.41
N ASN A 270 -13.12 15.95 -12.73
CA ASN A 270 -14.12 15.35 -13.62
C ASN A 270 -13.56 14.19 -14.46
N SER A 271 -12.33 13.76 -14.15
CA SER A 271 -11.58 12.79 -14.95
C SER A 271 -11.77 11.36 -14.44
N ILE A 272 -10.95 10.45 -15.01
CA ILE A 272 -10.85 9.00 -14.80
C ILE A 272 -12.19 8.28 -14.76
N ILE A 273 -12.61 7.79 -15.92
CA ILE A 273 -13.83 6.99 -16.08
C ILE A 273 -13.43 5.53 -16.27
N ILE A 274 -14.04 4.64 -15.50
CA ILE A 274 -13.84 3.19 -15.57
C ILE A 274 -15.19 2.54 -15.89
N GLU A 275 -15.40 2.16 -17.13
CA GLU A 275 -16.65 1.62 -17.68
C GLU A 275 -16.49 0.14 -18.04
N ASP A 276 -17.40 -0.71 -17.58
CA ASP A 276 -17.45 -2.15 -17.87
C ASP A 276 -16.10 -2.88 -17.67
N SER A 277 -15.31 -2.48 -16.68
CA SER A 277 -13.91 -2.90 -16.52
C SER A 277 -13.64 -3.65 -15.21
N ASN A 278 -12.63 -4.53 -15.20
CA ASN A 278 -12.22 -5.26 -14.00
C ASN A 278 -10.82 -4.81 -13.54
N ILE A 279 -10.76 -4.21 -12.35
CA ILE A 279 -9.52 -3.68 -11.78
C ILE A 279 -9.23 -4.40 -10.47
N ARG A 280 -8.09 -5.10 -10.38
CA ARG A 280 -7.69 -5.79 -9.16
C ARG A 280 -7.37 -4.82 -8.04
N ASN A 281 -6.40 -3.93 -8.27
CA ASN A 281 -5.98 -2.91 -7.32
C ASN A 281 -5.99 -1.54 -8.00
N LEU A 282 -6.56 -0.55 -7.32
CA LEU A 282 -6.54 0.85 -7.72
C LEU A 282 -5.82 1.67 -6.64
N ILE A 283 -4.71 2.29 -7.00
CA ILE A 283 -3.89 3.12 -6.12
C ILE A 283 -4.00 4.57 -6.60
N ILE A 284 -4.43 5.47 -5.73
CA ILE A 284 -4.66 6.88 -6.07
C ILE A 284 -3.63 7.73 -5.34
N GLU A 285 -2.76 8.37 -6.10
CA GLU A 285 -1.60 9.17 -5.66
C GLU A 285 -1.57 10.51 -6.40
N LYS A 286 -2.65 11.30 -6.31
CA LYS A 286 -2.71 12.64 -6.92
C LYS A 286 -2.17 13.66 -5.93
N LYS A 287 -1.05 14.30 -6.26
CA LYS A 287 -0.31 15.22 -5.36
C LYS A 287 -1.13 16.34 -4.70
N ASP A 288 -2.20 16.82 -5.33
CA ASP A 288 -3.08 17.86 -4.78
C ASP A 288 -4.43 17.33 -4.27
N GLY A 289 -4.63 16.01 -4.30
CA GLY A 289 -5.85 15.32 -3.88
C GLY A 289 -7.10 15.64 -4.71
N LYS A 290 -6.98 16.41 -5.80
CA LYS A 290 -8.12 16.89 -6.60
C LYS A 290 -8.40 16.01 -7.80
N ILE A 291 -8.83 14.79 -7.53
CA ILE A 291 -9.15 13.81 -8.56
C ILE A 291 -10.53 13.19 -8.34
N ARG A 292 -11.17 12.78 -9.44
CA ARG A 292 -12.35 11.93 -9.41
C ARG A 292 -12.06 10.63 -10.12
N ILE A 293 -12.53 9.52 -9.56
CA ILE A 293 -12.62 8.23 -10.23
C ILE A 293 -14.10 7.86 -10.31
N LEU A 294 -14.62 7.68 -11.52
CA LEU A 294 -16.01 7.31 -11.78
C LEU A 294 -16.07 5.87 -12.29
N ALA A 295 -16.64 4.95 -11.51
CA ALA A 295 -16.95 3.59 -11.93
C ALA A 295 -18.38 3.49 -12.50
N LYS A 296 -18.53 2.86 -13.67
CA LYS A 296 -19.81 2.75 -14.39
C LYS A 296 -20.03 1.35 -14.98
N GLY A 297 -21.29 1.03 -15.26
CA GLY A 297 -21.69 -0.21 -15.89
C GLY A 297 -21.33 -1.42 -15.04
N SER A 298 -20.82 -2.47 -15.67
CA SER A 298 -20.41 -3.70 -14.98
C SER A 298 -19.03 -3.60 -14.31
N THR A 299 -18.48 -2.39 -14.12
CA THR A 299 -17.14 -2.21 -13.54
C THR A 299 -17.06 -2.79 -12.13
N TYR A 300 -15.96 -3.48 -11.83
CA TYR A 300 -15.63 -3.90 -10.47
C TYR A 300 -14.17 -3.60 -10.16
N VAL A 301 -13.94 -2.81 -9.11
CA VAL A 301 -12.63 -2.48 -8.56
C VAL A 301 -12.50 -3.19 -7.22
N ASN A 302 -11.67 -4.22 -7.15
CA ASN A 302 -11.62 -5.11 -5.99
C ASN A 302 -11.01 -4.43 -4.76
N ASN A 303 -9.82 -3.84 -4.89
CA ASN A 303 -9.18 -3.07 -3.82
C ASN A 303 -8.89 -1.64 -4.28
N VAL A 304 -9.14 -0.65 -3.43
CA VAL A 304 -8.80 0.76 -3.65
C VAL A 304 -7.96 1.27 -2.49
N TYR A 305 -6.87 1.95 -2.79
CA TYR A 305 -5.98 2.61 -1.84
C TYR A 305 -5.93 4.10 -2.16
N LEU A 306 -6.62 4.90 -1.37
CA LEU A 306 -6.54 6.35 -1.41
C LEU A 306 -5.30 6.79 -0.62
N GLN A 307 -4.20 7.05 -1.35
CA GLN A 307 -2.94 7.61 -0.82
C GLN A 307 -2.84 9.13 -1.00
N SER A 308 -3.89 9.74 -1.56
CA SER A 308 -4.14 11.17 -1.60
C SER A 308 -5.63 11.44 -1.31
N GLY A 309 -6.01 12.72 -1.27
CA GLY A 309 -7.41 13.11 -1.41
C GLY A 309 -8.03 12.60 -2.72
N GLY A 310 -9.36 12.64 -2.80
CA GLY A 310 -10.06 12.28 -4.03
C GLY A 310 -11.54 11.99 -3.86
N LYS A 311 -12.24 11.95 -4.99
CA LYS A 311 -13.65 11.57 -5.10
C LYS A 311 -13.78 10.20 -5.75
N LEU A 312 -14.39 9.24 -5.05
CA LEU A 312 -14.86 7.98 -5.64
C LEU A 312 -16.35 8.08 -5.92
N GLU A 313 -16.75 7.76 -7.14
CA GLU A 313 -18.13 7.88 -7.60
C GLU A 313 -18.57 6.62 -8.36
N THR A 314 -19.77 6.12 -8.09
CA THR A 314 -20.44 5.13 -8.94
C THR A 314 -21.64 5.76 -9.66
N SER A 315 -21.89 5.37 -10.92
CA SER A 315 -23.11 5.79 -11.63
C SER A 315 -24.30 4.88 -11.38
N ASP A 316 -24.03 3.59 -11.14
CA ASP A 316 -25.08 2.58 -11.03
C ASP A 316 -25.45 2.34 -9.57
N THR A 317 -26.75 2.42 -9.29
CA THR A 317 -27.29 2.41 -7.92
C THR A 317 -27.44 1.01 -7.34
N GLU A 318 -27.20 -0.05 -8.13
CA GLU A 318 -27.45 -1.44 -7.74
C GLU A 318 -26.17 -2.30 -7.66
N ALA A 319 -25.03 -1.84 -8.18
CA ALA A 319 -23.77 -2.58 -8.18
C ALA A 319 -22.79 -2.01 -7.14
N ASN A 320 -22.17 -2.87 -6.33
CA ASN A 320 -21.02 -2.51 -5.50
C ASN A 320 -19.77 -2.45 -6.38
N ASN A 321 -19.64 -1.40 -7.19
CA ASN A 321 -18.51 -1.27 -8.12
C ASN A 321 -17.15 -1.17 -7.40
N TYR A 322 -17.14 -0.76 -6.13
CA TYR A 322 -15.95 -0.72 -5.28
C TYR A 322 -16.06 -1.77 -4.17
N GLY A 323 -15.10 -2.70 -4.14
CA GLY A 323 -14.97 -3.74 -3.11
C GLY A 323 -14.43 -3.17 -1.79
N TYR A 324 -13.12 -3.31 -1.56
CA TYR A 324 -12.45 -2.85 -0.35
C TYR A 324 -11.71 -1.53 -0.58
N VAL A 325 -12.17 -0.45 0.07
CA VAL A 325 -11.55 0.88 0.00
C VAL A 325 -10.78 1.18 1.28
N VAL A 326 -9.51 1.52 1.18
CA VAL A 326 -8.67 1.98 2.29
C VAL A 326 -8.29 3.44 2.09
N ILE A 327 -8.61 4.28 3.07
CA ILE A 327 -8.15 5.67 3.15
C ILE A 327 -6.90 5.69 4.04
N ALA A 328 -5.75 6.04 3.47
CA ALA A 328 -4.45 5.94 4.11
C ALA A 328 -4.29 6.86 5.34
N GLU A 329 -3.33 6.56 6.20
CA GLU A 329 -3.07 7.31 7.44
C GLU A 329 -2.41 8.67 7.21
N ASN A 330 -1.50 8.74 6.23
CA ASN A 330 -0.57 9.86 6.04
C ASN A 330 -0.97 10.76 4.87
N LEU A 331 -2.26 11.08 4.77
CA LEU A 331 -2.77 12.07 3.83
C LEU A 331 -2.46 13.49 4.33
N SER A 332 -2.35 14.46 3.42
CA SER A 332 -2.22 15.87 3.80
C SER A 332 -3.55 16.34 4.41
N SER A 333 -3.53 17.05 5.53
CA SER A 333 -4.73 17.29 6.35
C SER A 333 -5.81 18.15 5.69
N ASP A 334 -5.46 18.91 4.65
CA ASP A 334 -6.37 19.71 3.83
C ASP A 334 -7.06 18.92 2.71
N GLU A 335 -6.64 17.68 2.47
CA GLU A 335 -7.22 16.81 1.45
C GLU A 335 -8.61 16.31 1.86
N LEU A 336 -9.56 16.43 0.92
CA LEU A 336 -10.94 16.00 1.05
C LEU A 336 -11.12 14.63 0.39
N ILE A 337 -11.78 13.72 1.11
CA ILE A 337 -12.25 12.45 0.57
C ILE A 337 -13.76 12.54 0.38
N THR A 338 -14.24 12.28 -0.84
CA THR A 338 -15.68 12.26 -1.16
C THR A 338 -16.08 10.91 -1.71
N LEU A 339 -17.11 10.31 -1.14
CA LEU A 339 -17.65 9.01 -1.54
C LEU A 339 -19.10 9.17 -2.00
N ILE A 340 -19.39 8.76 -3.23
CA ILE A 340 -20.74 8.78 -3.80
C ILE A 340 -21.01 7.44 -4.48
N GLY A 341 -22.06 6.75 -4.07
CA GLY A 341 -22.44 5.48 -4.67
C GLY A 341 -22.30 4.30 -3.72
N ASN A 342 -22.05 3.12 -4.27
CA ASN A 342 -22.10 1.88 -3.51
C ASN A 342 -20.73 1.26 -3.28
N PHE A 343 -20.46 0.89 -2.03
CA PHE A 343 -19.18 0.37 -1.57
C PHE A 343 -19.41 -0.87 -0.70
N GLU A 344 -18.65 -1.94 -0.93
CA GLU A 344 -18.71 -3.12 -0.07
C GLU A 344 -18.08 -2.83 1.30
N SER A 345 -16.86 -2.28 1.33
CA SER A 345 -16.22 -1.90 2.58
C SER A 345 -15.36 -0.66 2.42
N VAL A 346 -15.41 0.24 3.41
CA VAL A 346 -14.58 1.42 3.50
C VAL A 346 -13.88 1.43 4.84
N GLU A 347 -12.55 1.36 4.83
CA GLU A 347 -11.69 1.48 6.02
C GLU A 347 -11.03 2.86 6.05
N VAL A 348 -11.34 3.63 7.08
CA VAL A 348 -10.75 4.93 7.37
C VAL A 348 -9.59 4.74 8.34
N ARG A 349 -8.37 5.09 7.92
CA ARG A 349 -7.18 5.06 8.79
C ARG A 349 -6.65 6.46 9.18
N THR A 350 -7.01 7.50 8.43
CA THR A 350 -6.65 8.88 8.79
C THR A 350 -7.55 9.47 9.89
N GLY A 351 -6.94 10.25 10.79
CA GLY A 351 -7.63 10.98 11.84
C GLY A 351 -7.89 12.47 11.56
N THR A 352 -7.25 13.05 10.53
CA THR A 352 -7.25 14.52 10.34
C THR A 352 -8.04 15.01 9.13
N ASN A 353 -8.26 14.13 8.15
CA ASN A 353 -8.91 14.50 6.90
C ASN A 353 -10.42 14.61 7.02
N LYS A 354 -11.01 15.46 6.17
CA LYS A 354 -12.45 15.53 6.01
C LYS A 354 -12.91 14.40 5.09
N ILE A 355 -13.84 13.57 5.57
CA ILE A 355 -14.42 12.47 4.81
C ILE A 355 -15.92 12.69 4.68
N GLU A 356 -16.40 12.78 3.45
CA GLU A 356 -17.81 13.03 3.13
C GLU A 356 -18.40 11.88 2.32
N VAL A 357 -19.46 11.25 2.84
CA VAL A 357 -20.27 10.29 2.09
C VAL A 357 -21.51 11.03 1.60
N GLN A 358 -21.53 11.44 0.34
CA GLN A 358 -22.57 12.34 -0.19
C GLN A 358 -23.83 11.60 -0.69
N GLY A 359 -23.76 10.27 -0.83
CA GLY A 359 -24.93 9.46 -1.18
C GLY A 359 -24.56 8.01 -1.50
N GLY A 360 -25.58 7.16 -1.61
CA GLY A 360 -25.41 5.73 -1.89
C GLY A 360 -25.26 4.91 -0.61
N THR A 361 -24.76 3.68 -0.74
CA THR A 361 -24.69 2.70 0.36
C THR A 361 -23.27 2.23 0.62
N ILE A 362 -22.83 2.26 1.88
CA ILE A 362 -21.64 1.54 2.33
C ILE A 362 -22.11 0.32 3.13
N ASN A 363 -21.77 -0.90 2.70
CA ASN A 363 -22.15 -2.09 3.46
C ASN A 363 -21.40 -2.15 4.80
N ASN A 364 -20.08 -1.96 4.79
CA ASN A 364 -19.25 -1.96 5.99
C ASN A 364 -18.36 -0.71 6.06
N LEU A 365 -18.56 0.15 7.04
CA LEU A 365 -17.71 1.31 7.31
C LEU A 365 -16.89 1.05 8.57
N VAL A 366 -15.57 1.02 8.44
CA VAL A 366 -14.65 0.81 9.56
C VAL A 366 -13.84 2.08 9.79
N ILE A 367 -13.89 2.64 11.00
CA ILE A 367 -12.93 3.65 11.44
C ILE A 367 -11.88 2.92 12.27
N ALA A 368 -10.68 2.76 11.70
CA ALA A 368 -9.60 1.98 12.28
C ALA A 368 -9.06 2.60 13.58
N LYS A 369 -8.36 1.78 14.38
CA LYS A 369 -7.72 2.22 15.64
C LYS A 369 -6.74 3.38 15.45
N THR A 370 -6.10 3.45 14.28
CA THR A 370 -5.13 4.50 13.93
C THR A 370 -5.80 5.84 13.61
N ALA A 371 -7.09 5.84 13.28
CA ALA A 371 -7.87 7.01 12.87
C ALA A 371 -8.40 7.84 14.07
N ARG A 372 -7.50 8.31 14.94
CA ARG A 372 -7.87 9.13 16.11
C ARG A 372 -8.47 10.47 15.68
N ASN A 373 -9.59 10.87 16.30
CA ASN A 373 -10.35 12.08 15.97
C ASN A 373 -10.95 12.11 14.55
N ALA A 374 -11.01 10.95 13.87
CA ALA A 374 -11.56 10.89 12.52
C ALA A 374 -13.00 11.40 12.47
N LYS A 375 -13.34 12.12 11.39
CA LYS A 375 -14.66 12.67 11.18
C LYS A 375 -15.22 12.23 9.84
N VAL A 376 -16.27 11.43 9.88
CA VAL A 376 -17.03 11.01 8.70
C VAL A 376 -18.38 11.72 8.71
N THR A 377 -18.70 12.42 7.62
CA THR A 377 -19.98 13.14 7.47
C THR A 377 -20.86 12.45 6.43
N LEU A 378 -22.07 12.05 6.81
CA LEU A 378 -23.05 11.39 5.94
C LEU A 378 -24.09 12.39 5.44
N ALA A 379 -24.23 12.56 4.13
CA ALA A 379 -25.34 13.33 3.56
C ALA A 379 -26.68 12.60 3.74
N LYS A 380 -27.80 13.30 3.50
CA LYS A 380 -29.16 12.75 3.73
C LYS A 380 -29.44 11.46 2.95
N SER A 381 -28.87 11.31 1.76
CA SER A 381 -29.02 10.16 0.88
C SER A 381 -28.00 9.04 1.13
N ALA A 382 -27.07 9.22 2.08
CA ALA A 382 -26.07 8.22 2.40
C ALA A 382 -26.62 7.22 3.41
N LYS A 383 -26.32 5.94 3.18
CA LYS A 383 -26.70 4.82 4.03
C LYS A 383 -25.46 4.00 4.39
N VAL A 384 -25.34 3.62 5.65
CA VAL A 384 -24.32 2.70 6.14
C VAL A 384 -25.03 1.50 6.76
N LYS A 385 -24.78 0.28 6.25
CA LYS A 385 -25.43 -0.92 6.83
C LYS A 385 -24.79 -1.29 8.16
N LYS A 386 -23.46 -1.40 8.20
CA LYS A 386 -22.71 -1.65 9.42
C LYS A 386 -21.60 -0.60 9.57
N ALA A 387 -21.52 0.02 10.74
CA ALA A 387 -20.41 0.87 11.13
C ALA A 387 -19.63 0.22 12.27
N GLU A 388 -18.31 0.23 12.21
CA GLU A 388 -17.42 -0.20 13.28
C GLU A 388 -16.45 0.93 13.62
N ILE A 389 -16.53 1.46 14.83
CA ILE A 389 -15.75 2.61 15.28
C ILE A 389 -14.71 2.15 16.30
N ASN A 390 -13.46 2.04 15.85
CA ASN A 390 -12.32 1.61 16.66
C ASN A 390 -11.33 2.76 16.98
N GLY A 391 -11.46 3.91 16.32
CA GLY A 391 -10.60 5.08 16.54
C GLY A 391 -11.07 5.92 17.73
N VAL A 392 -10.15 6.29 18.63
CA VAL A 392 -10.45 7.14 19.80
C VAL A 392 -10.95 8.52 19.34
N ALA A 393 -12.01 9.03 19.99
CA ALA A 393 -12.65 10.30 19.68
C ALA A 393 -13.13 10.43 18.21
N ALA A 394 -13.34 9.31 17.53
CA ALA A 394 -13.87 9.32 16.17
C ALA A 394 -15.37 9.62 16.16
N SER A 395 -15.84 10.25 15.09
CA SER A 395 -17.24 10.63 14.95
C SER A 395 -17.81 10.33 13.57
N ILE A 396 -19.05 9.86 13.57
CA ILE A 396 -19.89 9.82 12.38
C ILE A 396 -21.06 10.79 12.61
N ASP A 397 -21.11 11.85 11.80
CA ASP A 397 -22.15 12.87 11.84
C ASP A 397 -22.90 12.94 10.50
N GLY A 398 -23.90 13.80 10.40
CA GLY A 398 -24.56 14.17 9.16
C GLY A 398 -26.08 14.00 9.22
N LYS A 399 -26.70 13.74 8.07
CA LYS A 399 -28.14 13.50 7.91
C LYS A 399 -28.46 12.11 7.34
N GLY A 400 -27.43 11.29 7.07
CA GLY A 400 -27.60 9.94 6.55
C GLY A 400 -28.05 8.94 7.59
N GLU A 401 -28.29 7.71 7.15
CA GLU A 401 -28.78 6.59 7.97
C GLU A 401 -27.65 5.61 8.27
N ILE A 402 -27.59 5.11 9.51
CA ILE A 402 -26.71 4.01 9.91
C ILE A 402 -27.60 2.92 10.49
N LYS A 403 -27.57 1.72 9.92
CA LYS A 403 -28.46 0.64 10.38
C LYS A 403 -27.92 0.01 11.66
N ASP A 404 -26.70 -0.53 11.63
CA ASP A 404 -26.07 -1.20 12.76
C ASP A 404 -24.72 -0.53 13.07
N ALA A 405 -24.38 -0.35 14.35
CA ALA A 405 -23.11 0.27 14.77
C ALA A 405 -22.46 -0.45 15.96
N ASP A 406 -21.19 -0.77 15.83
CA ASP A 406 -20.33 -1.29 16.90
C ASP A 406 -19.30 -0.20 17.29
N ILE A 407 -19.32 0.25 18.54
CA ILE A 407 -18.43 1.30 19.06
C ILE A 407 -17.48 0.70 20.10
N ASN A 408 -16.20 0.68 19.76
CA ASN A 408 -15.15 -0.05 20.47
C ASN A 408 -14.06 0.86 21.05
N ALA A 409 -14.22 2.19 20.97
CA ALA A 409 -13.22 3.16 21.41
C ALA A 409 -13.83 4.32 22.20
N ASP A 410 -13.09 4.78 23.21
CA ASP A 410 -13.48 5.89 24.07
C ASP A 410 -13.69 7.20 23.30
N ASP A 411 -14.58 8.04 23.84
CA ASP A 411 -14.97 9.35 23.33
C ASP A 411 -15.51 9.35 21.89
N SER A 412 -15.81 8.17 21.34
CA SER A 412 -16.36 8.04 19.99
C SER A 412 -17.86 8.30 19.98
N GLU A 413 -18.36 8.96 18.94
CA GLU A 413 -19.75 9.44 18.90
C GLU A 413 -20.43 9.19 17.54
N ILE A 414 -21.73 8.89 17.60
CA ILE A 414 -22.63 8.89 16.44
C ILE A 414 -23.77 9.86 16.73
N ILE A 415 -23.94 10.87 15.88
CA ILE A 415 -24.73 12.06 16.24
C ILE A 415 -26.24 11.93 15.84
N LYS A 416 -26.69 10.89 15.11
CA LYS A 416 -28.08 10.74 14.59
C LYS A 416 -28.57 9.29 14.47
N PRO A 417 -29.89 9.00 14.23
CA PRO A 417 -30.50 7.77 14.72
C PRO A 417 -29.97 6.56 13.97
N THR A 418 -29.31 5.72 14.76
CA THR A 418 -28.93 4.36 14.43
C THR A 418 -30.10 3.42 14.72
N GLY A 419 -30.11 2.23 14.09
CA GLY A 419 -30.90 1.10 14.58
C GLY A 419 -30.30 0.55 15.86
N GLU A 420 -29.70 -0.64 15.81
CA GLU A 420 -29.01 -1.22 16.98
C GLU A 420 -27.60 -0.63 17.13
N THR A 421 -27.24 -0.23 18.35
CA THR A 421 -25.90 0.27 18.69
C THR A 421 -25.32 -0.56 19.83
N ASN A 422 -24.17 -1.20 19.58
CA ASN A 422 -23.44 -1.98 20.57
C ASN A 422 -22.21 -1.19 21.02
N THR A 423 -22.02 -1.07 22.32
CA THR A 423 -20.84 -0.45 22.94
C THR A 423 -20.02 -1.50 23.66
N ALA A 424 -18.72 -1.56 23.38
CA ALA A 424 -17.83 -2.50 24.06
C ALA A 424 -17.77 -2.25 25.58
N PRO A 425 -17.58 -3.28 26.43
CA PRO A 425 -17.46 -3.11 27.88
C PRO A 425 -16.31 -2.16 28.26
N GLY A 426 -16.58 -1.20 29.13
CA GLY A 426 -15.59 -0.23 29.61
C GLY A 426 -15.42 1.03 28.74
N VAL A 427 -16.07 1.09 27.57
CA VAL A 427 -16.12 2.28 26.73
C VAL A 427 -17.20 3.23 27.23
N THR A 428 -16.90 4.52 27.31
CA THR A 428 -17.89 5.55 27.69
C THR A 428 -19.02 5.58 26.66
N PRO A 429 -20.31 5.49 27.06
CA PRO A 429 -21.41 5.48 26.10
C PRO A 429 -21.36 6.72 25.18
N PRO A 430 -21.55 6.52 23.86
CA PRO A 430 -21.52 7.62 22.89
C PRO A 430 -22.63 8.63 23.20
N LYS A 431 -22.39 9.93 22.94
CA LYS A 431 -23.45 10.94 22.94
C LYS A 431 -24.34 10.75 21.70
N THR A 432 -25.33 9.87 21.80
CA THR A 432 -26.30 9.63 20.73
C THR A 432 -27.53 10.54 20.88
N SER A 433 -28.03 11.08 19.77
CA SER A 433 -29.32 11.79 19.73
C SER A 433 -30.55 10.86 19.61
N GLY A 434 -30.39 9.54 19.77
CA GLY A 434 -31.44 8.51 19.60
C GLY A 434 -31.45 7.45 20.69
N THR A 435 -32.53 6.65 20.76
CA THR A 435 -32.80 5.66 21.82
C THR A 435 -31.71 4.58 21.89
N VAL A 436 -30.87 4.65 22.92
CA VAL A 436 -29.86 3.62 23.24
C VAL A 436 -30.53 2.48 24.00
N THR A 437 -30.66 1.30 23.40
CA THR A 437 -30.90 0.06 24.16
C THR A 437 -29.57 -0.52 24.62
N GLY A 438 -28.95 0.16 25.58
CA GLY A 438 -27.73 -0.30 26.23
C GLY A 438 -28.05 -1.38 27.25
N THR A 439 -27.47 -2.57 27.11
CA THR A 439 -27.47 -3.57 28.19
C THR A 439 -26.30 -3.26 29.12
N THR A 440 -26.46 -2.28 30.00
CA THR A 440 -25.52 -2.00 31.09
C THR A 440 -26.01 -2.65 32.38
N GLY A 441 -25.23 -3.58 32.91
CA GLY A 441 -25.45 -4.17 34.23
C GLY A 441 -25.16 -3.15 35.34
N GLY A 442 -26.19 -2.80 36.11
CA GLY A 442 -26.08 -1.92 37.27
C GLY A 442 -27.40 -1.84 38.03
N SER A 443 -27.40 -2.40 39.23
CA SER A 443 -28.55 -2.53 40.15
C SER A 443 -29.00 -1.19 40.74
N THR A 444 -30.28 -0.83 40.58
CA THR A 444 -31.08 -0.12 41.60
C THR A 444 -32.55 -0.55 41.50
N GLY A 445 -33.16 -0.85 42.64
CA GLY A 445 -34.56 -1.29 42.73
C GLY A 445 -35.55 -0.14 42.84
N SER A 446 -36.76 -0.33 42.29
CA SER A 446 -38.04 -0.24 43.03
C SER A 446 -39.25 -0.29 42.08
N SER A 447 -40.19 -1.17 42.44
CA SER A 447 -41.67 -1.12 42.33
C SER A 447 -42.37 -0.76 41.01
N GLY A 448 -43.13 -1.75 40.50
CA GLY A 448 -44.58 -1.62 40.33
C GLY A 448 -45.13 -1.57 38.89
N GLY A 449 -45.99 -2.54 38.53
CA GLY A 449 -46.97 -2.41 37.44
C GLY A 449 -46.96 -3.58 36.45
N GLY A 450 -47.94 -4.49 36.56
CA GLY A 450 -48.07 -5.67 35.72
C GLY A 450 -48.55 -5.40 34.30
N SER A 451 -48.02 -6.15 33.35
CA SER A 451 -48.67 -6.47 32.07
C SER A 451 -48.05 -7.76 31.52
N SER A 452 -48.89 -8.77 31.24
CA SER A 452 -48.50 -10.11 30.83
C SER A 452 -47.97 -10.14 29.39
N THR A 453 -46.66 -10.34 29.26
CA THR A 453 -45.98 -10.80 28.03
C THR A 453 -45.23 -12.10 28.36
N PRO A 454 -44.98 -13.00 27.40
CA PRO A 454 -44.54 -14.36 27.68
C PRO A 454 -43.25 -14.32 28.49
N SER A 455 -43.26 -14.99 29.65
CA SER A 455 -42.16 -14.98 30.60
C SER A 455 -40.87 -15.40 29.90
N LYS A 456 -39.99 -14.44 29.60
CA LYS A 456 -38.62 -14.73 29.19
C LYS A 456 -37.96 -15.45 30.36
N VAL A 457 -37.62 -16.72 30.17
CA VAL A 457 -36.85 -17.48 31.16
C VAL A 457 -35.47 -16.86 31.22
N ARG A 458 -35.14 -16.27 32.37
CA ARG A 458 -33.83 -15.65 32.61
C ARG A 458 -32.85 -16.77 32.95
N VAL A 459 -31.99 -17.14 32.00
CA VAL A 459 -30.84 -18.02 32.27
C VAL A 459 -29.78 -17.18 32.99
N THR A 460 -29.57 -17.45 34.29
CA THR A 460 -28.62 -16.69 35.13
C THR A 460 -27.21 -17.27 35.13
N GLY A 461 -27.01 -18.44 34.53
CA GLY A 461 -25.70 -19.07 34.35
C GLY A 461 -25.81 -20.36 33.54
N ILE A 462 -24.75 -20.67 32.80
CA ILE A 462 -24.53 -21.96 32.13
C ILE A 462 -23.22 -22.50 32.70
N THR A 463 -23.29 -23.64 33.39
CA THR A 463 -22.10 -24.31 33.93
C THR A 463 -21.91 -25.61 33.15
N ILE A 464 -20.73 -25.79 32.54
CA ILE A 464 -20.34 -27.05 31.92
C ILE A 464 -19.63 -27.87 33.00
N THR A 465 -20.25 -28.95 33.46
CA THR A 465 -19.64 -29.90 34.39
C THR A 465 -19.38 -31.22 33.69
N GLY A 466 -18.11 -31.57 33.51
CA GLY A 466 -17.63 -32.87 33.04
C GLY A 466 -16.20 -33.06 33.51
N GLU A 467 -15.81 -34.30 33.81
CA GLU A 467 -14.46 -34.63 34.30
C GLU A 467 -13.38 -34.66 33.18
N ASP A 468 -13.77 -34.49 31.92
CA ASP A 468 -12.85 -34.59 30.79
C ASP A 468 -12.70 -33.26 30.02
N SER A 469 -11.45 -32.97 29.63
CA SER A 469 -10.98 -31.72 29.02
C SER A 469 -11.71 -31.34 27.74
N VAL A 470 -12.13 -30.07 27.63
CA VAL A 470 -12.70 -29.47 26.40
C VAL A 470 -11.58 -29.10 25.42
N VAL A 471 -11.72 -29.49 24.15
CA VAL A 471 -10.73 -29.22 23.09
C VAL A 471 -11.09 -27.94 22.30
N VAL A 472 -10.07 -27.14 21.95
CA VAL A 472 -10.26 -25.92 21.15
C VAL A 472 -10.80 -26.27 19.76
N GLY A 473 -11.97 -25.74 19.42
CA GLY A 473 -12.61 -25.87 18.10
C GLY A 473 -13.90 -26.72 18.07
N GLU A 474 -14.29 -27.34 19.17
CA GLU A 474 -15.51 -28.16 19.23
C GLU A 474 -16.77 -27.34 19.50
N THR A 475 -17.88 -27.66 18.83
CA THR A 475 -19.20 -27.03 19.05
C THR A 475 -20.07 -27.93 19.94
N LEU A 476 -20.32 -27.51 21.18
CA LEU A 476 -21.18 -28.23 22.12
C LEU A 476 -22.65 -27.79 21.98
N ARG A 477 -23.57 -28.76 21.95
CA ARG A 477 -25.02 -28.50 21.95
C ARG A 477 -25.58 -28.74 23.36
N LEU A 478 -26.14 -27.69 23.95
CA LEU A 478 -26.73 -27.74 25.29
C LEU A 478 -28.26 -27.87 25.20
N GLY A 479 -28.83 -28.85 25.89
CA GLY A 479 -30.27 -28.99 26.07
C GLY A 479 -30.73 -28.21 27.30
N VAL A 480 -31.72 -27.34 27.15
CA VAL A 480 -32.38 -26.66 28.27
C VAL A 480 -33.73 -27.33 28.50
N THR A 481 -33.88 -28.01 29.65
CA THR A 481 -35.20 -28.45 30.12
C THR A 481 -35.81 -27.31 30.91
N VAL A 482 -36.98 -26.84 30.47
CA VAL A 482 -37.71 -25.72 31.08
C VAL A 482 -38.55 -26.19 32.26
#